data_AF-A0AA95HVW7-F1
#
_entry.id   AF-A0AA95HVW7-F1
#
_cell.length_a   1.000
_cell.length_b   1.000
_cell.length_c   1.000
_cell.angle_alpha   90.00
_cell.angle_beta   90.00
_cell.angle_gamma   90.00
#
_symmetry.space_group_name_H-M   'P 1'
#
loop_
_entity.id
_entity.type
_entity.pdbx_description
1 polymer ?
#
loop_
_entity_poly.entity_id
_entity_poly.type
_entity_poly.pdbx_seq_one_letter_code
_entity_poly.pdbx_strand_id
1 'polypeptide(L)'
;MDMENNHVHIKLTTAEIATLWRTYIQNTAVRCFYKYFLQYLQDEEIKSIIKETVVLVETVIGKVETIFEKENFPIPKGFSDKDIDLSAPALYTDLFALSFLYRGGQVIIPQYANTLSRVTRIDIYNFYGVFKQ
;
A
#
# COMPACT_ATOMS: atom_id res chain seq x y z
N MET A 1 -0.09 46.71 4.37
CA MET A 1 -1.33 45.93 4.54
C MET A 1 -1.09 44.65 3.80
N ASP A 2 -0.36 43.74 4.43
CA ASP A 2 0.03 42.49 3.81
C ASP A 2 -1.09 41.50 4.09
N MET A 3 -1.84 41.13 3.05
CA MET A 3 -2.82 40.07 3.14
C MET A 3 -2.05 38.76 3.35
N GLU A 4 -1.94 38.34 4.61
CA GLU A 4 -1.64 36.95 4.94
C GLU A 4 -2.65 36.06 4.22
N ASN A 5 -2.18 35.37 3.19
CA ASN A 5 -2.87 34.26 2.56
C ASN A 5 -2.97 33.14 3.60
N ASN A 6 -3.93 33.27 4.52
CA ASN A 6 -4.27 32.28 5.52
C ASN A 6 -5.02 31.14 4.82
N HIS A 7 -4.30 30.37 4.00
CA HIS A 7 -4.79 29.08 3.53
C HIS A 7 -4.94 28.19 4.76
N VAL A 8 -6.18 28.02 5.22
CA VAL A 8 -6.52 27.10 6.30
C VAL A 8 -6.01 25.72 5.93
N HIS A 9 -5.01 25.22 6.66
CA HIS A 9 -4.52 23.85 6.50
C HIS A 9 -5.60 22.87 6.99
N ILE A 10 -6.21 22.15 6.06
CA ILE A 10 -7.27 21.17 6.36
C ILE A 10 -6.59 19.90 6.87
N LYS A 11 -6.72 19.62 8.16
CA LYS A 11 -6.21 18.39 8.79
C LYS A 11 -6.88 17.14 8.20
N LEU A 12 -6.17 16.02 8.23
CA LEU A 12 -6.77 14.72 7.93
C LEU A 12 -7.96 14.45 8.86
N THR A 13 -9.04 13.92 8.28
CA THR A 13 -10.17 13.41 9.05
C THR A 13 -9.83 12.05 9.68
N THR A 14 -10.57 11.65 10.72
CA THR A 14 -10.41 10.31 11.32
C THR A 14 -10.57 9.18 10.30
N ALA A 15 -11.47 9.35 9.32
CA ALA A 15 -11.66 8.37 8.26
C ALA A 15 -10.44 8.28 7.33
N GLU A 16 -9.85 9.41 6.95
CA GLU A 16 -8.64 9.46 6.12
C GLU A 16 -7.44 8.83 6.85
N ILE A 17 -7.24 9.17 8.13
CA ILE A 17 -6.19 8.56 8.98
C ILE A 17 -6.37 7.05 9.04
N ALA A 18 -7.59 6.58 9.35
CA ALA A 18 -7.87 5.15 9.51
C ALA A 18 -7.61 4.37 8.21
N THR A 19 -7.99 4.92 7.05
CA THR A 19 -7.73 4.23 5.78
C THR A 19 -6.25 4.29 5.41
N LEU A 20 -5.56 5.42 5.55
CA LEU A 20 -4.11 5.51 5.30
C LEU A 20 -3.34 4.51 6.17
N TRP A 21 -3.68 4.42 7.45
CA TRP A 21 -3.09 3.46 8.38
C TRP A 21 -3.33 2.02 7.92
N ARG A 22 -4.58 1.68 7.57
CA ARG A 22 -4.94 0.35 7.05
C ARG A 22 -4.15 0.02 5.79
N THR A 23 -4.09 0.95 4.83
CA THR A 23 -3.35 0.80 3.58
C THR A 23 -1.87 0.53 3.85
N TYR A 24 -1.24 1.27 4.76
CA TYR A 24 0.15 1.05 5.15
C TYR A 24 0.39 -0.35 5.71
N ILE A 25 -0.42 -0.78 6.67
CA ILE A 25 -0.29 -2.10 7.31
C ILE A 25 -0.51 -3.23 6.29
N GLN A 26 -1.53 -3.11 5.44
CA GLN A 26 -1.79 -4.11 4.39
C GLN A 26 -0.63 -4.20 3.39
N ASN A 27 -0.13 -3.06 2.91
CA ASN A 27 0.94 -3.03 1.92
C ASN A 27 2.27 -3.56 2.48
N THR A 28 2.63 -3.18 3.71
CA THR A 28 3.83 -3.73 4.37
C THR A 28 3.72 -5.24 4.59
N ALA A 29 2.52 -5.76 4.90
CA ALA A 29 2.28 -7.19 5.04
C ALA A 29 2.42 -7.94 3.71
N VAL A 30 1.73 -7.50 2.65
CA VAL A 30 1.79 -8.21 1.34
C VAL A 30 3.17 -8.13 0.71
N ARG A 31 3.92 -7.05 0.94
CA ARG A 31 5.35 -6.97 0.57
C ARG A 31 6.13 -8.16 1.12
N CYS A 32 5.88 -8.56 2.36
CA CYS A 32 6.57 -9.68 3.00
C CYS A 32 6.28 -11.01 2.29
N PHE A 33 5.02 -11.25 1.93
CA PHE A 33 4.62 -12.40 1.11
C PHE A 33 5.28 -12.38 -0.27
N TYR A 34 5.28 -11.24 -0.97
CA TYR A 34 5.87 -11.14 -2.30
C TYR A 34 7.39 -11.33 -2.28
N LYS A 35 8.09 -10.80 -1.27
CA LYS A 35 9.53 -11.07 -1.08
C LYS A 35 9.79 -12.57 -0.89
N TYR A 36 8.98 -13.24 -0.07
CA TYR A 36 9.09 -14.69 0.11
C TYR A 36 8.81 -15.46 -1.19
N PHE A 37 7.75 -15.12 -1.93
CA PHE A 37 7.44 -15.78 -3.20
C PHE A 37 8.60 -15.66 -4.20
N LEU A 38 9.21 -14.47 -4.33
CA LEU A 38 10.30 -14.24 -5.28
C LEU A 38 11.54 -15.11 -5.06
N GLN A 39 11.74 -15.66 -3.87
CA GLN A 39 12.82 -16.61 -3.58
C GLN A 39 12.58 -17.98 -4.25
N TYR A 40 11.32 -18.40 -4.36
CA TYR A 40 10.95 -19.76 -4.73
C TYR A 40 10.26 -19.89 -6.08
N LEU A 41 9.75 -18.80 -6.65
CA LEU A 41 9.12 -18.78 -7.98
C LEU A 41 10.07 -19.27 -9.07
N GLN A 42 9.58 -20.22 -9.88
CA GLN A 42 10.29 -20.81 -11.01
C GLN A 42 9.76 -20.29 -12.35
N ASP A 43 8.45 -20.03 -12.43
CA ASP A 43 7.80 -19.44 -13.60
C ASP A 43 8.21 -17.96 -13.73
N GLU A 44 8.96 -17.66 -14.79
CA GLU A 44 9.53 -16.32 -15.01
C GLU A 44 8.47 -15.27 -15.38
N GLU A 45 7.33 -15.66 -15.94
CA GLU A 45 6.23 -14.73 -16.22
C GLU A 45 5.55 -14.32 -14.90
N ILE A 46 5.22 -15.28 -14.05
CA ILE A 46 4.66 -15.02 -12.72
C ILE A 46 5.64 -14.19 -11.88
N LYS A 47 6.93 -14.52 -11.93
CA LYS A 47 7.98 -13.78 -11.23
C LYS A 47 8.09 -12.32 -11.69
N SER A 48 7.96 -12.05 -12.98
CA SER A 48 7.94 -10.67 -13.50
C SER A 48 6.76 -9.89 -12.94
N ILE A 49 5.56 -10.48 -12.96
CA ILE A 49 4.33 -9.87 -12.42
C ILE A 49 4.49 -9.54 -10.93
N ILE A 50 5.07 -10.46 -10.13
CA ILE A 50 5.29 -10.23 -8.70
C ILE A 50 6.35 -9.14 -8.47
N LYS A 51 7.43 -9.07 -9.26
CA LYS A 51 8.42 -7.97 -9.16
C LYS A 51 7.80 -6.61 -9.41
N GLU A 52 6.99 -6.47 -10.46
CA GLU A 52 6.26 -5.23 -10.76
C GLU A 52 5.31 -4.86 -9.61
N THR A 53 4.61 -5.85 -9.06
CA THR A 53 3.73 -5.65 -7.90
C THR A 53 4.48 -5.16 -6.67
N VAL A 54 5.69 -5.68 -6.39
CA VAL A 54 6.52 -5.19 -5.28
C VAL A 54 6.83 -3.71 -5.44
N VAL A 55 7.18 -3.25 -6.66
CA VAL A 55 7.44 -1.83 -6.92
C VAL A 55 6.19 -0.97 -6.66
N LEU A 56 5.01 -1.46 -7.07
CA LEU A 56 3.74 -0.78 -6.78
C LEU A 56 3.49 -0.67 -5.28
N VAL A 57 3.65 -1.76 -4.54
CA VAL A 57 3.46 -1.81 -3.08
C VAL A 57 4.40 -0.86 -2.35
N GLU A 58 5.69 -0.84 -2.71
CA GLU A 58 6.67 0.09 -2.12
C GLU A 58 6.33 1.55 -2.43
N THR A 59 5.86 1.83 -3.65
CA THR A 59 5.38 3.17 -4.03
C THR A 59 4.20 3.60 -3.17
N VAL A 60 3.26 2.70 -2.90
CA VAL A 60 2.09 2.96 -2.03
C VAL A 60 2.54 3.23 -0.59
N ILE A 61 3.45 2.41 -0.05
CA ILE A 61 4.02 2.58 1.30
C ILE A 61 4.65 3.98 1.42
N GLY A 62 5.56 4.33 0.51
CA GLY A 62 6.26 5.62 0.55
C GLY A 62 5.33 6.83 0.39
N LYS A 63 4.25 6.71 -0.39
CA LYS A 63 3.21 7.75 -0.47
C LYS A 63 2.49 7.95 0.85
N VAL A 64 2.14 6.88 1.55
CA VAL A 64 1.48 6.99 2.87
C VAL A 64 2.44 7.60 3.90
N GLU A 65 3.72 7.20 3.92
CA GLU A 65 4.75 7.80 4.79
C GLU A 65 4.86 9.29 4.53
N THR A 66 4.99 9.69 3.26
CA THR A 66 5.05 11.11 2.86
C THR A 66 3.84 11.90 3.34
N ILE A 67 2.63 11.32 3.27
CA ILE A 67 1.40 11.98 3.74
C ILE A 67 1.44 12.14 5.26
N PHE A 68 1.79 11.10 6.02
CA PHE A 68 1.86 11.19 7.47
C PHE A 68 2.95 12.15 7.96
N GLU A 69 4.13 12.14 7.34
CA GLU A 69 5.21 13.08 7.64
C GLU A 69 4.78 14.53 7.44
N LYS A 70 4.12 14.85 6.32
CA LYS A 70 3.60 16.20 6.03
C LYS A 70 2.57 16.68 7.05
N GLU A 71 1.81 15.76 7.63
CA GLU A 71 0.81 16.06 8.66
C GLU A 71 1.39 15.99 10.09
N ASN A 72 2.71 15.80 10.21
CA ASN A 72 3.40 15.56 11.48
C ASN A 72 2.72 14.44 12.30
N PHE A 73 2.32 13.38 11.60
CA PHE A 73 1.65 12.22 12.14
C PHE A 73 2.62 11.03 12.21
N PRO A 74 2.56 10.18 13.24
CA PRO A 74 3.45 9.03 13.34
C PRO A 74 3.22 8.01 12.21
N ILE A 75 4.30 7.49 11.65
CA ILE A 75 4.25 6.36 10.72
C ILE A 75 3.90 5.09 11.49
N PRO A 76 2.95 4.26 11.01
CA PRO A 76 2.60 3.00 11.67
C PRO A 76 3.80 2.06 11.76
N LYS A 77 3.86 1.24 12.81
CA LYS A 77 4.78 0.09 12.84
C LYS A 77 4.22 -1.02 11.93
N GLY A 78 4.64 -1.03 10.68
CA GLY A 78 4.28 -2.05 9.69
C GLY A 78 5.14 -3.31 9.76
N PHE A 79 4.88 -4.23 8.84
CA PHE A 79 5.68 -5.44 8.65
C PHE A 79 7.00 -5.14 7.94
N SER A 80 8.01 -5.93 8.25
CA SER A 80 9.40 -5.73 7.84
C SER A 80 10.07 -7.06 7.50
N ASP A 81 11.33 -7.00 7.09
CA ASP A 81 12.12 -8.20 6.81
C ASP A 81 12.34 -9.08 8.05
N LYS A 82 12.05 -8.56 9.27
CA LYS A 82 12.06 -9.35 10.51
C LYS A 82 10.86 -10.29 10.63
N ASP A 83 9.81 -10.04 9.84
CA ASP A 83 8.57 -10.82 9.84
C ASP A 83 8.58 -11.90 8.74
N ILE A 84 9.74 -12.13 8.12
CA ILE A 84 9.94 -13.08 7.02
C ILE A 84 11.04 -14.06 7.41
N ASP A 85 10.77 -15.36 7.26
CA ASP A 85 11.79 -16.40 7.31
C ASP A 85 12.12 -16.89 5.89
N LEU A 86 13.17 -16.34 5.31
CA LEU A 86 13.71 -16.74 4.00
C LEU A 86 14.51 -18.05 4.06
N SER A 87 14.78 -18.61 5.25
CA SER A 87 15.43 -19.91 5.39
C SER A 87 14.44 -21.09 5.33
N ALA A 88 13.14 -20.81 5.51
CA ALA A 88 12.09 -21.82 5.44
C ALA A 88 11.98 -22.44 4.04
N PRO A 89 11.75 -23.75 3.88
CA PRO A 89 11.59 -24.40 2.58
C PRO A 89 10.40 -23.83 1.81
N ALA A 90 10.31 -24.05 0.50
CA ALA A 90 9.21 -23.57 -0.33
C ALA A 90 7.82 -23.99 0.23
N LEU A 91 7.08 -23.03 0.77
CA LEU A 91 5.76 -23.26 1.38
C LEU A 91 4.60 -23.14 0.38
N TYR A 92 4.82 -22.45 -0.73
CA TYR A 92 3.77 -22.09 -1.69
C TYR A 92 4.19 -22.44 -3.11
N THR A 93 3.21 -22.74 -3.94
CA THR A 93 3.41 -22.95 -5.38
C THR A 93 3.35 -21.63 -6.15
N ASP A 94 3.89 -21.61 -7.37
CA ASP A 94 3.82 -20.45 -8.25
C ASP A 94 2.38 -20.02 -8.53
N LEU A 95 1.49 -20.99 -8.74
CA LEU A 95 0.06 -20.73 -8.93
C LEU A 95 -0.59 -20.13 -7.69
N PHE A 96 -0.16 -20.52 -6.49
CA PHE A 96 -0.64 -19.89 -5.27
C PHE A 96 -0.19 -18.43 -5.19
N ALA A 97 1.07 -18.12 -5.50
CA ALA A 97 1.58 -16.76 -5.51
C ALA A 97 0.80 -15.86 -6.47
N LEU A 98 0.53 -16.34 -7.70
CA LEU A 98 -0.30 -15.64 -8.67
C LEU A 98 -1.74 -15.45 -8.18
N SER A 99 -2.33 -16.51 -7.60
CA SER A 99 -3.69 -16.46 -7.06
C SER A 99 -3.80 -15.50 -5.87
N PHE A 100 -2.77 -15.44 -5.03
CA PHE A 100 -2.70 -14.54 -3.87
C PHE A 100 -2.73 -13.08 -4.32
N LEU A 101 -1.95 -12.73 -5.35
CA LEU A 101 -2.01 -11.40 -5.98
C LEU A 101 -3.40 -11.11 -6.55
N TYR A 102 -3.95 -12.02 -7.36
CA TYR A 102 -5.26 -11.87 -7.99
C TYR A 102 -6.37 -11.64 -6.97
N ARG A 103 -6.41 -12.47 -5.91
CA ARG A 103 -7.37 -12.35 -4.79
C ARG A 103 -7.15 -11.06 -3.99
N GLY A 104 -5.89 -10.66 -3.78
CA GLY A 104 -5.55 -9.41 -3.13
C GLY A 104 -6.16 -8.20 -3.85
N GLY A 105 -6.06 -8.17 -5.19
CA GLY A 105 -6.72 -7.15 -6.01
C GLY A 105 -8.23 -7.10 -5.82
N GLN A 106 -8.90 -8.27 -5.76
CA GLN A 106 -10.35 -8.36 -5.51
C GLN A 106 -10.78 -7.78 -4.15
N VAL A 107 -9.88 -7.75 -3.16
CA VAL A 107 -10.14 -7.16 -1.84
C VAL A 107 -9.81 -5.66 -1.81
N ILE A 108 -8.67 -5.27 -2.40
CA ILE A 108 -8.15 -3.89 -2.34
C ILE A 108 -9.00 -2.93 -3.18
N ILE A 109 -9.43 -3.34 -4.38
CA ILE A 109 -10.16 -2.47 -5.31
C ILE A 109 -11.48 -1.96 -4.70
N PRO A 110 -12.37 -2.82 -4.16
CA PRO A 110 -13.58 -2.35 -3.48
C PRO A 110 -13.29 -1.50 -2.24
N GLN A 111 -12.22 -1.80 -1.50
CA GLN A 111 -11.80 -1.00 -0.34
C GLN A 111 -11.42 0.43 -0.75
N TYR A 112 -10.67 0.59 -1.84
CA TYR A 112 -10.28 1.91 -2.35
C TYR A 112 -11.49 2.68 -2.87
N ALA A 113 -12.40 2.01 -3.60
CA ALA A 113 -13.66 2.61 -4.03
C ALA A 113 -14.52 3.08 -2.83
N ASN A 114 -14.60 2.28 -1.77
CA ASN A 114 -15.30 2.67 -0.54
C ASN A 114 -14.61 3.85 0.18
N THR A 115 -13.29 3.95 0.09
CA THR A 115 -12.53 5.06 0.66
C THR A 115 -12.86 6.36 -0.07
N LEU A 116 -12.96 6.34 -1.41
CA LEU A 116 -13.25 7.53 -2.20
C LEU A 116 -14.56 8.22 -1.80
N SER A 117 -15.56 7.48 -1.31
CA SER A 117 -16.82 8.09 -0.84
C SER A 117 -16.74 8.74 0.54
N ARG A 118 -15.59 8.63 1.23
CA ARG A 118 -15.37 9.10 2.61
C ARG A 118 -14.24 10.10 2.74
N VAL A 119 -13.54 10.39 1.65
CA VAL A 119 -12.40 11.31 1.62
C VAL A 119 -12.89 12.71 1.24
N THR A 120 -12.34 13.71 1.90
CA THR A 120 -12.70 15.13 1.69
C THR A 120 -11.54 15.94 1.11
N ARG A 121 -10.29 15.54 1.39
CA ARG A 121 -9.11 16.21 0.85
C ARG A 121 -8.73 15.69 -0.53
N ILE A 122 -8.39 16.61 -1.43
CA ILE A 122 -8.09 16.29 -2.83
C ILE A 122 -6.82 15.45 -3.02
N ASP A 123 -5.81 15.62 -2.19
CA ASP A 123 -4.57 14.84 -2.22
C ASP A 123 -4.83 13.37 -1.85
N ILE A 124 -5.66 13.13 -0.84
CA ILE A 124 -6.09 11.78 -0.45
C ILE A 124 -7.03 11.18 -1.50
N TYR A 125 -7.93 11.97 -2.07
CA TYR A 125 -8.82 11.51 -3.15
C TYR A 125 -8.01 11.05 -4.35
N ASN A 126 -7.01 11.83 -4.76
CA ASN A 126 -6.11 11.48 -5.85
C ASN A 126 -5.26 10.24 -5.52
N PHE A 127 -4.82 10.07 -4.28
CA PHE A 127 -4.08 8.89 -3.87
C PHE A 127 -4.89 7.59 -4.07
N TYR A 128 -6.16 7.57 -3.68
CA TYR A 128 -7.04 6.40 -3.84
C TYR A 128 -7.76 6.32 -5.20
N GLY A 129 -7.79 7.42 -5.96
CA GLY A 129 -8.52 7.55 -7.22
C GLY A 129 -7.75 7.16 -8.48
N VAL A 130 -6.43 6.96 -8.37
CA VAL A 130 -5.58 6.64 -9.52
C VAL A 130 -5.63 5.15 -9.83
N PHE A 131 -6.55 4.77 -10.73
CA PHE A 131 -6.38 3.68 -11.69
C PHE A 131 -5.76 4.22 -13.00
N LYS A 132 -4.70 5.04 -12.94
CA LYS A 132 -3.94 5.34 -14.16
C LYS A 132 -2.85 4.29 -14.32
N GLN A 133 -3.15 3.32 -15.18
CA GLN A 133 -2.14 2.64 -16.00
C GLN A 133 -1.35 3.68 -16.80
#